data_AF-A0A9W8TG56-F1
#
_entry.id   AF-A0A9W8TG56-F1
#
_cell.length_a   1.000
_cell.length_b   1.000
_cell.length_c   1.000
_cell.angle_alpha   90.00
_cell.angle_beta   90.00
_cell.angle_gamma   90.00
#
_symmetry.space_group_name_H-M   'P 1'
#
loop_
_entity.id
_entity.type
_entity.pdbx_description
1 polymer ?
#
loop_
_entity_poly.entity_id
_entity_poly.type
_entity_poly.pdbx_seq_one_letter_code
_entity_poly.pdbx_strand_id
1 'polypeptide(L)'
;MATIFHNGRFFQSGILGENHSFAECIVVDGEGKIVHVGSSADEQVQEAERKGIAKQDVGGRVVLPGFIDGHMHLLMMGQSLQKAGLEQCKSFEDIRRVLKEFAAAHPSTSRIMAKGWMNFMTDGKASASMLDDIDPRPIFIDSKDLHSTWCNTAAIKELGIQDMPDPEGGKIHRDENGNPIGLLTESAAVTIVWPHIAKVASMQEKLAAVKGAVQAYNAVGYTGLIEMAMDENGWEVLQEFRKKEASPMRYAVHWLIAPRKTIDETLAQVDRAIELNRQFNAETSPDCRVVGIKVIGDGIVDGCTAALTEPRQDDQDCHRRTRAERNARP
;
A
#
# COMPACT_ATOMS: atom_id res chain seq x y z
N MET A 1 13.13 -0.17 29.09
CA MET A 1 13.31 -0.59 30.50
C MET A 1 12.92 -2.05 30.58
N ALA A 2 13.73 -2.88 31.25
CA ALA A 2 13.38 -4.28 31.46
C ALA A 2 12.07 -4.39 32.26
N THR A 3 11.21 -5.32 31.88
CA THR A 3 9.85 -5.46 32.42
C THR A 3 9.44 -6.93 32.46
N ILE A 4 8.78 -7.32 33.55
CA ILE A 4 8.11 -8.61 33.69
C ILE A 4 6.62 -8.37 33.46
N PHE A 5 6.08 -8.87 32.35
CA PHE A 5 4.63 -8.91 32.12
C PHE A 5 4.07 -10.17 32.78
N HIS A 6 3.05 -10.03 33.62
CA HIS A 6 2.48 -11.14 34.39
C HIS A 6 0.95 -11.06 34.47
N ASN A 7 0.32 -12.10 35.06
CA ASN A 7 -1.13 -12.23 35.16
C ASN A 7 -1.78 -12.15 33.76
N GLY A 8 -1.24 -12.92 32.82
CA GLY A 8 -1.72 -12.97 31.44
C GLY A 8 -1.72 -14.39 30.89
N ARG A 9 -2.32 -14.55 29.72
CA ARG A 9 -2.25 -15.77 28.91
C ARG A 9 -1.41 -15.46 27.67
N PHE A 10 -0.11 -15.72 27.74
CA PHE A 10 0.83 -15.41 26.67
C PHE A 10 0.91 -16.57 25.69
N PHE A 11 0.44 -16.38 24.46
CA PHE A 11 0.39 -17.43 23.45
C PHE A 11 1.80 -17.91 23.06
N GLN A 12 1.98 -19.22 23.08
CA GLN A 12 3.17 -19.89 22.57
C GLN A 12 2.75 -20.79 21.40
N SER A 13 3.27 -20.50 20.21
CA SER A 13 3.09 -21.40 19.07
C SER A 13 3.82 -22.70 19.37
N GLY A 14 3.12 -23.83 19.23
CA GLY A 14 3.79 -25.12 19.11
C GLY A 14 4.70 -25.11 17.88
N ILE A 15 5.85 -25.77 17.97
CA ILE A 15 6.62 -26.14 16.78
C ILE A 15 5.79 -27.20 16.02
N LEU A 16 5.90 -27.25 14.69
CA LEU A 16 5.16 -28.17 13.81
C LEU A 16 4.95 -29.57 14.43
N GLY A 17 3.71 -29.87 14.83
CA GLY A 17 3.32 -31.16 15.44
C GLY A 17 2.97 -31.10 16.93
N GLU A 18 3.22 -29.99 17.62
CA GLU A 18 2.82 -29.77 19.02
C GLU A 18 1.58 -28.88 19.15
N ASN A 19 0.80 -29.09 20.22
CA ASN A 19 -0.31 -28.21 20.57
C ASN A 19 0.23 -26.85 21.03
N HIS A 20 -0.48 -25.78 20.67
CA HIS A 20 -0.20 -24.47 21.22
C HIS A 20 -0.45 -24.45 22.74
N SER A 21 0.30 -23.61 23.44
CA SER A 21 0.18 -23.43 24.89
C SER A 21 0.08 -21.95 25.26
N PHE A 22 -0.19 -21.70 26.54
CA PHE A 22 -0.16 -20.36 27.11
C PHE A 22 0.74 -20.34 28.34
N ALA A 23 1.64 -19.36 28.38
CA ALA A 23 2.46 -19.03 29.53
C ALA A 23 1.79 -17.96 30.41
N GLU A 24 2.28 -17.80 31.63
CA GLU A 24 1.75 -16.86 32.64
C GLU A 24 2.53 -15.55 32.70
N CYS A 25 3.79 -15.57 32.23
CA CYS A 25 4.73 -14.46 32.31
C CYS A 25 5.58 -14.33 31.03
N ILE A 26 5.96 -13.10 30.71
CA ILE A 26 7.04 -12.78 29.76
C ILE A 26 8.04 -11.86 30.46
N VAL A 27 9.32 -12.15 30.31
CA VAL A 27 10.41 -11.25 30.71
C VAL A 27 10.97 -10.56 29.47
N VAL A 28 10.97 -9.24 29.48
CA VAL A 28 11.53 -8.38 28.44
C VAL A 28 12.72 -7.61 29.00
N ASP A 29 13.82 -7.56 28.26
CA ASP A 29 15.02 -6.84 28.68
C ASP A 29 14.94 -5.32 28.43
N GLY A 30 16.04 -4.61 28.71
CA GLY A 30 16.14 -3.16 28.51
C GLY A 30 16.00 -2.71 27.05
N GLU A 31 16.32 -3.58 26.10
CA GLU A 31 16.29 -3.36 24.65
C GLU A 31 14.93 -3.72 24.03
N GLY A 32 14.00 -4.28 24.81
CA GLY A 32 12.69 -4.70 24.32
C GLY A 32 12.66 -6.12 23.73
N LYS A 33 13.71 -6.93 23.96
CA LYS A 33 13.74 -8.35 23.53
C LYS A 33 13.11 -9.24 24.60
N ILE A 34 12.36 -10.23 24.14
CA ILE A 34 11.84 -11.29 24.99
C ILE A 34 13.00 -12.20 25.36
N VAL A 35 13.32 -12.28 26.65
CA VAL A 35 14.38 -13.15 27.19
C VAL A 35 13.83 -14.41 27.86
N HIS A 36 12.54 -14.41 28.21
CA HIS A 36 11.86 -15.59 28.77
C HIS A 36 10.35 -15.54 28.54
N VAL A 37 9.73 -16.70 28.31
CA VAL A 37 8.27 -16.90 28.25
C VAL A 37 7.95 -18.17 29.02
N GLY A 38 7.17 -18.07 30.09
CA GLY A 38 6.92 -19.24 30.93
C GLY A 38 6.08 -18.98 32.18
N SER A 39 6.28 -19.80 33.20
CA SER A 39 5.57 -19.69 34.48
C SER A 39 6.21 -18.63 35.39
N SER A 40 5.41 -18.10 36.30
CA SER A 40 5.93 -17.28 37.41
C SER A 40 6.99 -18.00 38.26
N ALA A 41 6.97 -19.33 38.31
CA ALA A 41 7.92 -20.15 39.07
C ALA A 41 9.29 -20.35 38.38
N ASP A 42 9.44 -19.93 37.12
CA ASP A 42 10.68 -20.15 36.39
C ASP A 42 11.81 -19.28 36.96
N GLU A 43 13.03 -19.83 37.01
CA GLU A 43 14.20 -19.19 37.63
C GLU A 43 14.52 -17.83 37.00
N GLN A 44 14.29 -17.67 35.69
CA GLN A 44 14.48 -16.41 34.97
C GLN A 44 13.52 -15.32 35.47
N VAL A 45 12.28 -15.69 35.80
CA VAL A 45 11.28 -14.75 36.35
C VAL A 45 11.66 -14.41 37.79
N GLN A 46 11.96 -15.42 38.61
CA GLN A 46 12.37 -15.23 40.01
C GLN A 46 13.64 -14.38 40.13
N GLU A 47 14.62 -14.58 39.26
CA GLU A 47 15.85 -13.78 39.21
C GLU A 47 15.56 -12.34 38.79
N ALA A 48 14.67 -12.10 37.82
CA ALA A 48 14.25 -10.76 37.45
C ALA A 48 13.52 -10.05 38.61
N GLU A 49 12.70 -10.76 39.37
CA GLU A 49 12.07 -10.23 40.59
C GLU A 49 13.08 -9.88 41.68
N ARG A 50 14.07 -10.77 41.94
CA ARG A 50 15.16 -10.50 42.90
C ARG A 50 16.01 -9.29 42.51
N LYS A 51 16.19 -9.05 41.21
CA LYS A 51 16.86 -7.85 40.67
C LYS A 51 16.01 -6.58 40.73
N GLY A 52 14.75 -6.66 41.18
CA GLY A 52 13.84 -5.54 41.26
C GLY A 52 13.38 -5.02 39.90
N ILE A 53 13.35 -5.87 38.86
CA ILE A 53 12.81 -5.50 37.56
C ILE A 53 11.31 -5.17 37.69
N ALA A 54 10.86 -4.12 37.00
CA ALA A 54 9.48 -3.65 37.08
C ALA A 54 8.49 -4.73 36.62
N LYS A 55 7.39 -4.87 37.35
CA LYS A 55 6.28 -5.78 37.02
C LYS A 55 5.12 -5.02 36.40
N GLN A 56 4.57 -5.55 35.32
CA GLN A 56 3.38 -5.03 34.66
C GLN A 56 2.30 -6.11 34.60
N ASP A 57 1.19 -5.87 35.31
CA ASP A 57 0.01 -6.74 35.30
C ASP A 57 -0.79 -6.51 34.01
N VAL A 58 -1.02 -7.58 33.23
CA VAL A 58 -1.82 -7.51 31.98
C VAL A 58 -3.30 -7.84 32.17
N GLY A 59 -3.74 -8.10 33.40
CA GLY A 59 -5.15 -8.17 33.81
C GLY A 59 -5.91 -9.39 33.31
N GLY A 60 -5.26 -10.56 33.31
CA GLY A 60 -5.81 -11.83 32.83
C GLY A 60 -6.01 -11.90 31.31
N ARG A 61 -5.54 -10.90 30.56
CA ARG A 61 -5.73 -10.81 29.11
C ARG A 61 -4.90 -11.84 28.36
N VAL A 62 -5.38 -12.19 27.17
CA VAL A 62 -4.61 -12.96 26.19
C VAL A 62 -3.64 -12.03 25.47
N VAL A 63 -2.38 -12.44 25.39
CA VAL A 63 -1.33 -11.72 24.67
C VAL A 63 -0.89 -12.58 23.50
N LEU A 64 -0.99 -12.02 22.29
CA LEU A 64 -0.60 -12.66 21.04
C LEU A 64 0.66 -11.97 20.48
N PRO A 65 1.46 -12.67 19.66
CA PRO A 65 2.43 -12.01 18.80
C PRO A 65 1.74 -10.96 17.93
N GLY A 66 2.38 -9.80 17.75
CA GLY A 66 1.90 -8.80 16.81
C GLY A 66 1.91 -9.35 15.38
N PHE A 67 0.90 -8.98 14.60
CA PHE A 67 0.76 -9.50 13.24
C PHE A 67 1.81 -8.92 12.30
N ILE A 68 2.21 -9.72 11.31
CA ILE A 68 3.09 -9.31 10.23
C ILE A 68 2.33 -9.47 8.92
N ASP A 69 2.16 -8.38 8.19
CA ASP A 69 1.59 -8.44 6.85
C ASP A 69 2.64 -8.93 5.85
N GLY A 70 2.34 -10.04 5.16
CA GLY A 70 3.28 -10.68 4.24
C GLY A 70 3.41 -10.00 2.88
N HIS A 71 2.54 -9.03 2.55
CA HIS A 71 2.59 -8.33 1.27
C HIS A 71 1.82 -7.01 1.35
N MET A 72 2.56 -5.91 1.40
CA MET A 72 1.99 -4.57 1.58
C MET A 72 2.54 -3.57 0.55
N HIS A 73 1.81 -2.46 0.37
CA HIS A 73 2.24 -1.25 -0.33
C HIS A 73 2.01 -0.02 0.56
N LEU A 74 2.98 0.27 1.44
CA LEU A 74 2.83 1.19 2.58
C LEU A 74 2.44 2.62 2.16
N LEU A 75 3.21 3.23 1.26
CA LEU A 75 2.95 4.60 0.81
C LEU A 75 1.61 4.68 0.07
N MET A 76 1.31 3.69 -0.79
CA MET A 76 0.05 3.63 -1.54
C MET A 76 -1.16 3.48 -0.62
N MET A 77 -1.07 2.63 0.40
CA MET A 77 -2.13 2.47 1.40
C MET A 77 -2.34 3.77 2.17
N GLY A 78 -1.25 4.41 2.60
CA GLY A 78 -1.30 5.72 3.25
C GLY A 78 -1.99 6.77 2.39
N GLN A 79 -1.63 6.86 1.12
CA GLN A 79 -2.27 7.78 0.17
C GLN A 79 -3.74 7.44 -0.04
N SER A 80 -4.11 6.16 -0.09
CA SER A 80 -5.50 5.70 -0.19
C SER A 80 -6.33 6.09 1.03
N LEU A 81 -5.76 6.06 2.24
CA LEU A 81 -6.44 6.50 3.47
C LEU A 81 -6.76 8.01 3.47
N GLN A 82 -6.02 8.82 2.72
CA GLN A 82 -6.25 10.27 2.62
C GLN A 82 -7.32 10.65 1.58
N LYS A 83 -7.87 9.69 0.84
CA LYS A 83 -8.88 9.93 -0.20
C LYS A 83 -10.29 9.94 0.40
N ALA A 84 -11.18 10.75 -0.17
CA ALA A 84 -12.61 10.64 0.10
C ALA A 84 -13.14 9.26 -0.32
N GLY A 85 -13.79 8.55 0.61
CA GLY A 85 -14.40 7.24 0.33
C GLY A 85 -15.79 7.38 -0.29
N LEU A 86 -16.00 6.76 -1.46
CA LEU A 86 -17.27 6.73 -2.17
C LEU A 86 -18.04 5.42 -1.98
N GLU A 87 -17.56 4.50 -1.15
CA GLU A 87 -18.10 3.14 -1.02
C GLU A 87 -19.58 3.10 -0.60
N GLN A 88 -20.06 4.16 0.10
CA GLN A 88 -21.45 4.30 0.54
C GLN A 88 -22.33 5.09 -0.45
N CYS A 89 -21.75 5.66 -1.51
CA CYS A 89 -22.49 6.42 -2.51
C CYS A 89 -23.33 5.47 -3.39
N LYS A 90 -24.55 5.88 -3.71
CA LYS A 90 -25.46 5.11 -4.59
C LYS A 90 -25.82 5.87 -5.86
N SER A 91 -25.42 7.12 -5.96
CA SER A 91 -25.78 8.04 -7.03
C SER A 91 -24.70 9.09 -7.22
N PHE A 92 -24.76 9.80 -8.34
CA PHE A 92 -23.83 10.89 -8.62
C PHE A 92 -24.02 12.06 -7.64
N GLU A 93 -25.25 12.32 -7.20
CA GLU A 93 -25.52 13.35 -6.17
C GLU A 93 -24.87 13.02 -4.82
N ASP A 94 -24.79 11.74 -4.44
CA ASP A 94 -24.03 11.35 -3.25
C ASP A 94 -22.54 11.64 -3.42
N ILE A 95 -21.97 11.32 -4.59
CA ILE A 95 -20.57 11.60 -4.91
C ILE A 95 -20.31 13.12 -4.83
N ARG A 96 -21.17 13.92 -5.45
CA ARG A 96 -21.06 15.40 -5.42
C ARG A 96 -21.06 15.93 -4.00
N ARG A 97 -21.97 15.43 -3.14
CA ARG A 97 -22.02 15.80 -1.72
C ARG A 97 -20.71 15.46 -1.01
N VAL A 98 -20.24 14.22 -1.13
CA VAL A 98 -19.00 13.76 -0.47
C VAL A 98 -17.79 14.58 -0.93
N LEU A 99 -17.67 14.86 -2.23
CA LEU A 99 -16.57 15.65 -2.77
C LEU A 99 -16.61 17.11 -2.27
N LYS A 100 -17.79 17.74 -2.20
CA LYS A 100 -17.94 19.10 -1.65
C LYS A 100 -17.60 19.16 -0.17
N GLU A 101 -18.06 18.19 0.62
CA GLU A 101 -17.76 18.08 2.05
C GLU A 101 -16.26 17.88 2.27
N PHE A 102 -15.63 16.96 1.51
CA PHE A 102 -14.20 16.74 1.58
C PHE A 102 -13.41 17.98 1.18
N ALA A 103 -13.81 18.65 0.09
CA ALA A 103 -13.20 19.88 -0.40
C ALA A 103 -13.23 21.00 0.65
N ALA A 104 -14.36 21.18 1.32
CA ALA A 104 -14.55 22.19 2.35
C ALA A 104 -13.78 21.88 3.64
N ALA A 105 -13.69 20.61 4.02
CA ALA A 105 -12.92 20.17 5.19
C ALA A 105 -11.39 20.27 4.97
N HIS A 106 -10.94 20.28 3.71
CA HIS A 106 -9.52 20.30 3.35
C HIS A 106 -9.19 21.46 2.41
N PRO A 107 -9.33 22.73 2.85
CA PRO A 107 -9.15 23.89 1.98
C PRO A 107 -7.69 24.08 1.52
N SER A 108 -6.72 23.50 2.23
CA SER A 108 -5.29 23.61 1.94
C SER A 108 -4.76 22.50 1.02
N THR A 109 -5.55 21.49 0.67
CA THR A 109 -5.07 20.45 -0.25
C THR A 109 -5.04 20.96 -1.68
N SER A 110 -3.97 20.63 -2.39
CA SER A 110 -3.78 21.04 -3.79
C SER A 110 -4.72 20.31 -4.75
N ARG A 111 -5.24 19.14 -4.34
CA ARG A 111 -6.08 18.25 -5.14
C ARG A 111 -7.16 17.61 -4.28
N ILE A 112 -8.28 17.28 -4.90
CA ILE A 112 -9.31 16.45 -4.27
C ILE A 112 -9.16 15.04 -4.83
N MET A 113 -8.89 14.11 -3.94
CA MET A 113 -8.71 12.70 -4.29
C MET A 113 -9.86 11.89 -3.69
N ALA A 114 -10.46 11.01 -4.47
CA ALA A 114 -11.51 10.11 -4.03
C ALA A 114 -11.27 8.68 -4.55
N LYS A 115 -11.94 7.70 -3.94
CA LYS A 115 -11.81 6.28 -4.29
C LYS A 115 -13.14 5.54 -4.15
N GLY A 116 -13.25 4.40 -4.81
CA GLY A 116 -14.38 3.50 -4.66
C GLY A 116 -15.55 3.79 -5.61
N TRP A 117 -15.33 4.60 -6.65
CA TRP A 117 -16.36 4.85 -7.65
C TRP A 117 -16.71 3.56 -8.42
N MET A 118 -18.00 3.36 -8.70
CA MET A 118 -18.51 2.27 -9.52
C MET A 118 -19.41 2.85 -10.62
N ASN A 119 -19.33 2.30 -11.83
CA ASN A 119 -20.06 2.82 -13.01
C ASN A 119 -21.56 3.03 -12.78
N PHE A 120 -22.23 2.18 -12.00
CA PHE A 120 -23.67 2.34 -11.73
C PHE A 120 -23.99 3.62 -10.95
N MET A 121 -23.05 4.14 -10.14
CA MET A 121 -23.28 5.35 -9.36
C MET A 121 -23.51 6.57 -10.25
N THR A 122 -23.11 6.51 -11.52
CA THR A 122 -23.19 7.61 -12.49
C THR A 122 -23.93 7.20 -13.76
N ASP A 123 -24.73 6.13 -13.73
CA ASP A 123 -25.45 5.59 -14.88
C ASP A 123 -24.54 5.31 -16.09
N GLY A 124 -23.29 4.87 -15.82
CA GLY A 124 -22.28 4.61 -16.84
C GLY A 124 -21.64 5.85 -17.45
N LYS A 125 -21.93 7.05 -16.94
CA LYS A 125 -21.34 8.31 -17.42
C LYS A 125 -20.16 8.73 -16.55
N ALA A 126 -19.06 9.09 -17.17
CA ALA A 126 -17.91 9.69 -16.47
C ALA A 126 -17.27 10.71 -17.41
N SER A 127 -17.56 11.99 -17.17
CA SER A 127 -16.99 13.10 -17.94
C SER A 127 -16.51 14.20 -17.01
N ALA A 128 -15.51 14.96 -17.44
CA ALA A 128 -14.89 16.01 -16.66
C ALA A 128 -15.89 17.12 -16.29
N SER A 129 -16.80 17.46 -17.21
CA SER A 129 -17.81 18.50 -17.03
C SER A 129 -18.78 18.21 -15.88
N MET A 130 -18.97 16.95 -15.50
CA MET A 130 -19.76 16.57 -14.33
C MET A 130 -19.06 16.98 -13.03
N LEU A 131 -17.73 17.03 -13.00
CA LEU A 131 -16.94 17.36 -11.81
C LEU A 131 -16.51 18.84 -11.75
N ASP A 132 -16.52 19.55 -12.87
CA ASP A 132 -15.96 20.91 -12.98
C ASP A 132 -16.65 21.96 -12.10
N ASP A 133 -17.94 21.79 -11.80
CA ASP A 133 -18.71 22.70 -10.95
C ASP A 133 -18.67 22.34 -9.45
N ILE A 134 -17.98 21.26 -9.08
CA ILE A 134 -17.84 20.80 -7.69
C ILE A 134 -16.79 21.64 -6.96
N ASP A 135 -15.61 21.77 -7.56
CA ASP A 135 -14.47 22.52 -7.02
C ASP A 135 -13.49 22.87 -8.17
N PRO A 136 -12.88 24.06 -8.19
CA PRO A 136 -11.94 24.45 -9.24
C PRO A 136 -10.60 23.68 -9.21
N ARG A 137 -10.27 23.02 -8.10
CA ARG A 137 -9.04 22.24 -7.97
C ARG A 137 -9.10 20.98 -8.86
N PRO A 138 -7.94 20.40 -9.22
CA PRO A 138 -7.87 19.07 -9.83
C PRO A 138 -8.56 18.02 -8.96
N ILE A 139 -9.52 17.29 -9.54
CA ILE A 139 -10.24 16.19 -8.91
C ILE A 139 -9.83 14.89 -9.60
N PHE A 140 -9.45 13.88 -8.82
CA PHE A 140 -9.16 12.53 -9.29
C PHE A 140 -9.95 11.51 -8.47
N ILE A 141 -10.69 10.64 -9.15
CA ILE A 141 -11.56 9.65 -8.54
C ILE A 141 -11.17 8.28 -9.07
N ASP A 142 -10.61 7.44 -8.21
CA ASP A 142 -10.29 6.06 -8.59
C ASP A 142 -11.54 5.18 -8.53
N SER A 143 -11.68 4.32 -9.55
CA SER A 143 -12.68 3.25 -9.52
C SER A 143 -12.39 2.28 -8.38
N LYS A 144 -13.43 1.53 -7.98
CA LYS A 144 -13.33 0.56 -6.89
C LYS A 144 -12.34 -0.57 -7.17
N ASP A 145 -12.22 -0.98 -8.43
CA ASP A 145 -11.26 -2.00 -8.89
C ASP A 145 -9.87 -1.42 -9.17
N LEU A 146 -9.69 -0.10 -9.08
CA LEU A 146 -8.44 0.62 -9.36
C LEU A 146 -7.97 0.54 -10.83
N HIS A 147 -8.83 0.12 -11.76
CA HIS A 147 -8.53 0.08 -13.20
C HIS A 147 -8.90 1.35 -13.95
N SER A 148 -9.58 2.30 -13.31
CA SER A 148 -9.99 3.54 -13.95
C SER A 148 -9.78 4.74 -13.04
N THR A 149 -9.47 5.88 -13.63
CA THR A 149 -9.55 7.18 -12.95
C THR A 149 -10.47 8.10 -13.72
N TRP A 150 -11.42 8.69 -13.01
CA TRP A 150 -12.28 9.75 -13.48
C TRP A 150 -11.81 11.09 -12.91
N CYS A 151 -11.63 12.09 -13.76
CA CYS A 151 -11.04 13.37 -13.38
C CYS A 151 -11.74 14.56 -14.06
N ASN A 152 -11.61 15.74 -13.45
CA ASN A 152 -12.18 16.99 -13.96
C ASN A 152 -11.25 17.69 -14.98
N THR A 153 -11.70 18.80 -15.56
CA THR A 153 -10.94 19.53 -16.59
C THR A 153 -9.64 20.11 -16.03
N ALA A 154 -9.62 20.52 -14.76
CA ALA A 154 -8.40 20.97 -14.10
C ALA A 154 -7.35 19.84 -14.01
N ALA A 155 -7.77 18.62 -13.67
CA ALA A 155 -6.91 17.45 -13.64
C ALA A 155 -6.42 17.01 -15.03
N ILE A 156 -7.27 17.08 -16.06
CA ILE A 156 -6.83 16.83 -17.46
C ILE A 156 -5.70 17.79 -17.85
N LYS A 157 -5.86 19.09 -17.55
CA LYS A 157 -4.85 20.10 -17.83
C LYS A 157 -3.56 19.84 -17.07
N GLU A 158 -3.68 19.43 -15.81
CA GLU A 158 -2.53 19.11 -14.97
C GLU A 158 -1.77 17.88 -15.48
N LEU A 159 -2.48 16.84 -15.93
CA LEU A 159 -1.88 15.63 -16.49
C LEU A 159 -1.20 15.87 -17.85
N GLY A 160 -1.61 16.90 -18.60
CA GLY A 160 -1.07 17.19 -19.93
C GLY A 160 -1.42 16.14 -20.99
N ILE A 161 -2.62 15.56 -20.91
CA ILE A 161 -3.04 14.42 -21.74
C ILE A 161 -3.83 14.81 -23.01
N GLN A 162 -3.98 16.10 -23.30
CA GLN A 162 -4.77 16.62 -24.43
C GLN A 162 -4.39 15.94 -25.74
N ASP A 163 -3.08 15.88 -26.03
CA ASP A 163 -2.54 15.36 -27.28
C ASP A 163 -1.85 13.99 -27.12
N MET A 164 -1.94 13.39 -25.93
CA MET A 164 -1.26 12.12 -25.63
C MET A 164 -1.96 10.94 -26.33
N PRO A 165 -1.24 10.05 -27.03
CA PRO A 165 -1.83 8.85 -27.58
C PRO A 165 -2.26 7.88 -26.46
N ASP A 166 -3.18 6.97 -26.78
CA ASP A 166 -3.54 5.88 -25.87
C ASP A 166 -2.33 4.98 -25.61
N PRO A 167 -2.00 4.66 -24.34
CA PRO A 167 -0.94 3.72 -24.04
C PRO A 167 -1.36 2.29 -24.38
N GLU A 168 -0.40 1.42 -24.66
CA GLU A 168 -0.69 0.00 -24.88
C GLU A 168 -1.46 -0.60 -23.69
N GLY A 169 -2.56 -1.28 -24.00
CA GLY A 169 -3.42 -1.90 -23.00
C GLY A 169 -4.33 -0.93 -22.24
N GLY A 170 -4.33 0.38 -22.53
CA GLY A 170 -5.20 1.36 -21.88
C GLY A 170 -5.81 2.40 -22.81
N LYS A 171 -6.67 3.25 -22.27
CA LYS A 171 -7.41 4.24 -23.06
C LYS A 171 -7.59 5.56 -22.32
N ILE A 172 -7.34 6.66 -23.02
CA ILE A 172 -7.78 8.00 -22.65
C ILE A 172 -9.07 8.24 -23.40
N HIS A 173 -10.21 8.21 -22.71
CA HIS A 173 -11.51 8.36 -23.37
C HIS A 173 -11.67 9.79 -23.89
N ARG A 174 -12.17 9.92 -25.12
CA ARG A 174 -12.26 11.18 -25.87
C ARG A 174 -13.67 11.39 -26.43
N ASP A 175 -14.03 12.65 -26.64
CA ASP A 175 -15.26 13.04 -27.32
C ASP A 175 -15.13 12.90 -28.86
N GLU A 176 -16.18 13.26 -29.59
CA GLU A 176 -16.21 13.21 -31.07
C GLU A 176 -15.17 14.11 -31.73
N ASN A 177 -14.69 15.15 -31.02
CA ASN A 177 -13.65 16.07 -31.49
C ASN A 177 -12.24 15.60 -31.10
N GLY A 178 -12.12 14.45 -30.43
CA GLY A 178 -10.86 13.90 -29.96
C GLY A 178 -10.35 14.51 -28.65
N ASN A 179 -11.11 15.35 -27.95
CA ASN A 179 -10.69 15.93 -26.67
C ASN A 179 -10.87 14.92 -25.53
N PRO A 180 -9.92 14.79 -24.57
CA PRO A 180 -10.11 13.91 -23.42
C PRO A 180 -11.34 14.33 -22.61
N ILE A 181 -12.19 13.36 -22.28
CA ILE A 181 -13.38 13.60 -21.44
C ILE A 181 -13.12 13.35 -19.96
N GLY A 182 -11.89 13.03 -19.56
CA GLY A 182 -11.53 12.84 -18.15
C GLY A 182 -11.79 11.44 -17.59
N LEU A 183 -11.98 10.43 -18.44
CA LEU A 183 -11.95 9.03 -18.04
C LEU A 183 -10.70 8.38 -18.62
N LEU A 184 -9.87 7.78 -17.76
CA LEU A 184 -8.68 7.00 -18.14
C LEU A 184 -8.84 5.59 -17.61
N THR A 185 -8.61 4.58 -18.45
CA THR A 185 -8.82 3.16 -18.09
C THR A 185 -7.59 2.30 -18.37
N GLU A 186 -7.46 1.22 -17.61
CA GLU A 186 -6.38 0.22 -17.64
C GLU A 186 -4.99 0.86 -17.54
N SER A 187 -4.09 0.56 -18.49
CA SER A 187 -2.74 1.12 -18.51
C SER A 187 -2.73 2.65 -18.44
N ALA A 188 -3.75 3.36 -18.92
CA ALA A 188 -3.80 4.82 -18.85
C ALA A 188 -3.94 5.32 -17.41
N ALA A 189 -4.75 4.66 -16.57
CA ALA A 189 -4.83 4.99 -15.16
C ALA A 189 -3.51 4.67 -14.44
N VAL A 190 -2.94 3.49 -14.68
CA VAL A 190 -1.77 2.98 -13.95
C VAL A 190 -0.46 3.66 -14.37
N THR A 191 -0.27 3.98 -15.65
CA THR A 191 1.02 4.46 -16.18
C THR A 191 1.08 5.98 -16.39
N ILE A 192 -0.07 6.66 -16.37
CA ILE A 192 -0.14 8.13 -16.53
C ILE A 192 -0.56 8.78 -15.22
N VAL A 193 -1.73 8.40 -14.67
CA VAL A 193 -2.28 9.07 -13.49
C VAL A 193 -1.45 8.78 -12.24
N TRP A 194 -1.23 7.51 -11.90
CA TRP A 194 -0.56 7.17 -10.64
C TRP A 194 0.87 7.73 -10.54
N PRO A 195 1.72 7.62 -11.58
CA PRO A 195 3.07 8.18 -11.53
C PRO A 195 3.04 9.70 -11.44
N HIS A 196 2.08 10.35 -12.11
CA HIS A 196 1.89 11.80 -11.99
C HIS A 196 1.54 12.19 -10.56
N ILE A 197 0.54 11.55 -9.95
CA ILE A 197 0.13 11.82 -8.55
C ILE A 197 1.29 11.58 -7.58
N ALA A 198 2.04 10.50 -7.76
CA ALA A 198 3.23 10.20 -6.95
C ALA A 198 4.33 11.28 -7.08
N LYS A 199 4.52 11.79 -8.30
CA LYS A 199 5.51 12.84 -8.60
C LYS A 199 5.12 14.20 -8.01
N VAL A 200 3.85 14.59 -8.13
CA VAL A 200 3.39 15.93 -7.70
C VAL A 200 3.06 16.02 -6.20
N ALA A 201 2.93 14.88 -5.52
CA ALA A 201 2.78 14.86 -4.06
C ALA A 201 4.07 15.38 -3.38
N SER A 202 3.90 16.34 -2.49
CA SER A 202 4.97 16.89 -1.66
C SER A 202 5.50 15.84 -0.67
N MET A 203 6.73 16.04 -0.20
CA MET A 203 7.28 15.19 0.87
C MET A 203 6.41 15.23 2.13
N GLN A 204 5.81 16.37 2.47
CA GLN A 204 4.92 16.49 3.62
C GLN A 204 3.66 15.61 3.48
N GLU A 205 3.02 15.62 2.30
CA GLU A 205 1.86 14.75 2.01
C GLU A 205 2.25 13.27 2.09
N LYS A 206 3.41 12.90 1.54
CA LYS A 206 3.93 11.52 1.58
C LYS A 206 4.21 11.04 3.01
N LEU A 207 4.83 11.88 3.84
CA LEU A 207 5.08 11.57 5.25
C LEU A 207 3.77 11.43 6.04
N ALA A 208 2.79 12.31 5.81
CA ALA A 208 1.47 12.20 6.44
C ALA A 208 0.75 10.90 6.03
N ALA A 209 0.86 10.51 4.76
CA ALA A 209 0.33 9.24 4.26
C ALA A 209 0.96 8.03 4.97
N VAL A 210 2.30 7.94 5.00
CA VAL A 210 3.00 6.83 5.69
C VAL A 210 2.65 6.79 7.18
N LYS A 211 2.58 7.94 7.84
CA LYS A 211 2.16 8.04 9.24
C LYS A 211 0.75 7.47 9.45
N GLY A 212 -0.20 7.89 8.63
CA GLY A 212 -1.58 7.40 8.69
C GLY A 212 -1.66 5.89 8.46
N ALA A 213 -0.89 5.35 7.52
CA ALA A 213 -0.80 3.92 7.27
C ALA A 213 -0.27 3.15 8.49
N VAL A 214 0.84 3.61 9.07
CA VAL A 214 1.45 3.00 10.27
C VAL A 214 0.47 3.00 11.45
N GLN A 215 -0.22 4.12 11.68
CA GLN A 215 -1.22 4.25 12.74
C GLN A 215 -2.40 3.29 12.53
N ALA A 216 -2.93 3.21 11.30
CA ALA A 216 -4.05 2.34 10.96
C ALA A 216 -3.70 0.86 11.13
N TYR A 217 -2.51 0.44 10.67
CA TYR A 217 -2.02 -0.93 10.82
C TYR A 217 -1.79 -1.31 12.29
N ASN A 218 -1.15 -0.42 13.04
CA ASN A 218 -0.85 -0.68 14.44
C ASN A 218 -2.12 -0.75 15.31
N ALA A 219 -3.12 0.08 15.01
CA ALA A 219 -4.42 0.07 15.71
C ALA A 219 -5.16 -1.27 15.62
N VAL A 220 -4.89 -2.08 14.59
CA VAL A 220 -5.50 -3.41 14.41
C VAL A 220 -4.52 -4.56 14.69
N GLY A 221 -3.38 -4.27 15.32
CA GLY A 221 -2.47 -5.28 15.88
C GLY A 221 -1.30 -5.68 14.97
N TYR A 222 -1.08 -5.01 13.83
CA TYR A 222 0.13 -5.23 13.04
C TYR A 222 1.33 -4.51 13.68
N THR A 223 2.46 -5.21 13.72
CA THR A 223 3.75 -4.71 14.21
C THR A 223 4.88 -4.90 13.21
N GLY A 224 4.60 -5.54 12.07
CA GLY A 224 5.54 -5.67 10.98
C GLY A 224 4.84 -5.76 9.62
N LEU A 225 5.59 -5.46 8.57
CA LEU A 225 5.11 -5.62 7.20
C LEU A 225 6.25 -5.99 6.26
N ILE A 226 5.89 -6.68 5.17
CA ILE A 226 6.75 -6.88 4.02
C ILE A 226 6.30 -5.91 2.93
N GLU A 227 7.09 -4.87 2.73
CA GLU A 227 6.82 -3.89 1.69
C GLU A 227 7.25 -4.43 0.34
N MET A 228 6.29 -4.52 -0.56
CA MET A 228 6.47 -5.02 -1.91
C MET A 228 6.49 -3.86 -2.89
N ALA A 229 7.29 -4.01 -3.93
CA ALA A 229 7.42 -3.03 -5.00
C ALA A 229 7.96 -1.66 -4.54
N MET A 230 8.95 -1.65 -3.63
CA MET A 230 9.63 -0.43 -3.22
C MET A 230 10.42 0.18 -4.38
N ASP A 231 10.39 1.50 -4.49
CA ASP A 231 11.20 2.31 -5.40
C ASP A 231 11.97 3.41 -4.64
N GLU A 232 12.76 4.23 -5.35
CA GLU A 232 13.53 5.32 -4.72
C GLU A 232 12.64 6.34 -4.01
N ASN A 233 11.46 6.64 -4.57
CA ASN A 233 10.54 7.62 -3.99
C ASN A 233 9.94 7.10 -2.67
N GLY A 234 9.46 5.86 -2.64
CA GLY A 234 8.97 5.21 -1.44
C GLY A 234 10.07 5.06 -0.39
N TRP A 235 11.27 4.73 -0.82
CA TRP A 235 12.42 4.53 0.06
C TRP A 235 12.87 5.83 0.72
N GLU A 236 12.96 6.92 -0.03
CA GLU A 236 13.27 8.25 0.49
C GLU A 236 12.25 8.67 1.57
N VAL A 237 10.95 8.50 1.29
CA VAL A 237 9.88 8.84 2.22
C VAL A 237 9.96 7.98 3.49
N LEU A 238 10.16 6.67 3.37
CA LEU A 238 10.26 5.77 4.52
C LEU A 238 11.44 6.13 5.41
N GLN A 239 12.59 6.43 4.81
CA GLN A 239 13.78 6.82 5.56
C GLN A 239 13.62 8.18 6.24
N GLU A 240 12.99 9.14 5.57
CA GLU A 240 12.69 10.45 6.15
C GLU A 240 11.66 10.34 7.29
N PHE A 241 10.64 9.48 7.13
CA PHE A 241 9.67 9.19 8.18
C PHE A 241 10.36 8.62 9.42
N ARG A 242 11.23 7.62 9.25
CA ARG A 242 11.96 6.99 10.36
C ARG A 242 12.96 7.91 11.06
N LYS A 243 13.48 8.94 10.38
CA LYS A 243 14.32 9.97 11.02
C LYS A 243 13.51 10.90 11.91
N LYS A 244 12.25 11.17 11.55
CA LYS A 244 11.37 12.12 12.25
C LYS A 244 10.54 11.49 13.35
N GLU A 245 10.15 10.23 13.17
CA GLU A 245 9.24 9.53 14.08
C GLU A 245 9.78 8.15 14.45
N ALA A 246 9.66 7.80 15.72
CA ALA A 246 9.89 6.43 16.17
C ALA A 246 8.73 5.56 15.67
N SER A 247 9.01 4.68 14.71
CA SER A 247 8.00 3.78 14.18
C SER A 247 7.81 2.55 15.08
N PRO A 248 6.56 2.18 15.43
CA PRO A 248 6.26 0.92 16.12
C PRO A 248 6.28 -0.30 15.18
N MET A 249 6.56 -0.11 13.89
CA MET A 249 6.52 -1.16 12.86
C MET A 249 7.93 -1.58 12.45
N ARG A 250 8.08 -2.88 12.15
CA ARG A 250 9.25 -3.42 11.44
C ARG A 250 8.99 -3.54 9.95
N TYR A 251 9.98 -3.19 9.14
CA TYR A 251 9.87 -3.15 7.67
C TYR A 251 10.85 -4.13 7.02
N ALA A 252 10.31 -5.08 6.25
CA ALA A 252 11.09 -5.93 5.36
C ALA A 252 10.78 -5.52 3.91
N VAL A 253 11.75 -4.95 3.21
CA VAL A 253 11.53 -4.28 1.94
C VAL A 253 11.98 -5.15 0.76
N HIS A 254 11.13 -5.32 -0.23
CA HIS A 254 11.46 -5.90 -1.53
C HIS A 254 11.47 -4.83 -2.61
N TRP A 255 12.63 -4.65 -3.25
CA TRP A 255 12.84 -3.64 -4.28
C TRP A 255 12.17 -4.03 -5.59
N LEU A 256 11.38 -3.14 -6.20
CA LEU A 256 10.74 -3.40 -7.48
C LEU A 256 11.78 -3.48 -8.59
N ILE A 257 11.73 -4.55 -9.38
CA ILE A 257 12.46 -4.63 -10.65
C ILE A 257 11.45 -4.37 -11.77
N ALA A 258 11.45 -3.13 -12.26
CA ALA A 258 10.59 -2.75 -13.37
C ALA A 258 11.24 -3.14 -14.72
N PRO A 259 10.46 -3.58 -15.73
CA PRO A 259 10.97 -3.81 -17.08
C PRO A 259 11.64 -2.55 -17.66
N ARG A 260 12.80 -2.72 -18.29
CA ARG A 260 13.54 -1.65 -18.98
C ARG A 260 13.82 -2.03 -20.43
N LYS A 261 14.33 -1.08 -21.22
CA LYS A 261 14.58 -1.29 -22.65
C LYS A 261 15.73 -2.27 -22.86
N THR A 262 16.69 -2.29 -21.94
CA THR A 262 17.83 -3.21 -22.00
C THR A 262 17.91 -4.09 -20.76
N ILE A 263 18.61 -5.22 -20.90
CA ILE A 263 18.91 -6.10 -19.78
C ILE A 263 19.82 -5.41 -18.76
N ASP A 264 20.77 -4.60 -19.22
CA ASP A 264 21.70 -3.86 -18.34
C ASP A 264 20.95 -2.85 -17.46
N GLU A 265 19.98 -2.12 -18.01
CA GLU A 265 19.11 -1.22 -17.24
C GLU A 265 18.24 -1.99 -16.22
N THR A 266 17.83 -3.21 -16.56
CA THR A 266 17.07 -4.07 -15.65
C THR A 266 17.96 -4.57 -14.52
N LEU A 267 19.17 -5.04 -14.83
CA LEU A 267 20.15 -5.54 -13.87
C LEU A 267 20.69 -4.44 -12.95
N ALA A 268 20.82 -3.20 -13.45
CA ALA A 268 21.22 -2.07 -12.62
C ALA A 268 20.25 -1.83 -11.42
N GLN A 269 18.96 -2.16 -11.56
CA GLN A 269 18.00 -2.10 -10.45
C GLN A 269 18.26 -3.20 -9.41
N VAL A 270 18.76 -4.37 -9.83
CA VAL A 270 19.17 -5.44 -8.92
C VAL A 270 20.44 -5.05 -8.18
N ASP A 271 21.43 -4.47 -8.88
CA ASP A 271 22.64 -3.94 -8.26
C ASP A 271 22.33 -2.89 -7.20
N ARG A 272 21.34 -2.02 -7.48
CA ARG A 272 20.84 -1.04 -6.51
C ARG A 272 20.23 -1.70 -5.27
N ALA A 273 19.43 -2.74 -5.44
CA ALA A 273 18.87 -3.49 -4.31
C ALA A 273 19.97 -4.18 -3.47
N ILE A 274 21.03 -4.70 -4.10
CA ILE A 274 22.20 -5.28 -3.42
C ILE A 274 22.95 -4.20 -2.62
N GLU A 275 23.16 -3.03 -3.22
CA GLU A 275 23.80 -1.91 -2.54
C GLU A 275 23.02 -1.50 -1.29
N LEU A 276 21.70 -1.36 -1.40
CA LEU A 276 20.83 -1.02 -0.27
C LEU A 276 20.81 -2.13 0.78
N ASN A 277 20.79 -3.41 0.40
CA ASN A 277 20.88 -4.52 1.35
C ASN A 277 22.20 -4.49 2.15
N ARG A 278 23.35 -4.17 1.51
CA ARG A 278 24.63 -4.04 2.23
C ARG A 278 24.58 -2.95 3.30
N GLN A 279 23.81 -1.88 3.06
CA GLN A 279 23.65 -0.78 4.00
C GLN A 279 22.54 -1.03 5.05
N PHE A 280 21.45 -1.69 4.66
CA PHE A 280 20.22 -1.88 5.43
C PHE A 280 19.86 -3.37 5.50
N ASN A 281 20.53 -4.09 6.40
CA ASN A 281 20.31 -5.51 6.64
C ASN A 281 19.98 -5.78 8.12
N ALA A 282 19.94 -7.06 8.50
CA ALA A 282 19.62 -7.50 9.85
C ALA A 282 20.60 -6.98 10.92
N GLU A 283 21.87 -6.74 10.55
CA GLU A 283 22.92 -6.30 11.47
C GLU A 283 22.93 -4.78 11.62
N THR A 284 22.76 -4.06 10.51
CA THR A 284 22.87 -2.59 10.47
C THR A 284 21.54 -1.88 10.70
N SER A 285 20.41 -2.50 10.36
CA SER A 285 19.08 -1.90 10.42
C SER A 285 17.99 -2.95 10.66
N PRO A 286 17.98 -3.62 11.83
CA PRO A 286 17.10 -4.76 12.11
C PRO A 286 15.60 -4.45 11.96
N ASP A 287 15.18 -3.21 12.22
CA ASP A 287 13.77 -2.80 12.12
C ASP A 287 13.35 -2.25 10.75
N CYS A 288 14.29 -2.04 9.81
CA CYS A 288 13.99 -1.59 8.46
C CYS A 288 15.11 -1.97 7.50
N ARG A 289 14.88 -3.03 6.72
CA ARG A 289 15.92 -3.66 5.90
C ARG A 289 15.41 -3.99 4.51
N VAL A 290 16.30 -3.91 3.53
CA VAL A 290 16.06 -4.43 2.18
C VAL A 290 16.41 -5.91 2.18
N VAL A 291 15.41 -6.78 1.96
CA VAL A 291 15.56 -8.23 2.12
C VAL A 291 15.54 -8.98 0.80
N GLY A 292 15.11 -8.34 -0.28
CA GLY A 292 15.01 -8.98 -1.58
C GLY A 292 14.51 -8.05 -2.68
N ILE A 293 14.09 -8.67 -3.77
CA ILE A 293 13.52 -8.00 -4.95
C ILE A 293 12.10 -8.51 -5.21
N LYS A 294 11.28 -7.67 -5.83
CA LYS A 294 9.93 -7.98 -6.32
C LYS A 294 9.96 -7.93 -7.84
N VAL A 295 9.55 -9.02 -8.47
CA VAL A 295 9.32 -9.12 -9.92
C VAL A 295 7.81 -9.33 -10.14
N ILE A 296 7.28 -8.74 -11.21
CA ILE A 296 5.91 -8.93 -11.67
C ILE A 296 5.97 -9.82 -12.90
N GLY A 297 5.36 -11.02 -12.83
CA GLY A 297 5.38 -11.99 -13.93
C GLY A 297 4.23 -11.81 -14.91
N ASP A 298 3.05 -11.47 -14.40
CA ASP A 298 1.80 -11.28 -15.11
C ASP A 298 0.89 -10.32 -14.33
N GLY A 299 -0.33 -10.10 -14.82
CA GLY A 299 -1.33 -9.27 -14.15
C GLY A 299 -2.27 -10.05 -13.25
N ILE A 300 -3.51 -9.57 -13.14
CA ILE A 300 -4.55 -10.18 -12.29
C ILE A 300 -5.62 -10.88 -13.13
N VAL A 301 -6.30 -11.85 -12.52
CA VAL A 301 -7.38 -12.61 -13.18
C VAL A 301 -8.54 -11.71 -13.56
N ASP A 302 -8.95 -10.81 -12.67
CA ASP A 302 -10.12 -9.94 -12.88
C ASP A 302 -9.87 -8.91 -13.99
N GLY A 303 -8.66 -8.36 -14.06
CA GLY A 303 -8.22 -7.45 -15.12
C GLY A 303 -7.80 -8.15 -16.42
N CYS A 304 -8.05 -9.45 -16.58
CA CYS A 304 -7.79 -10.20 -17.82
C CYS A 304 -6.34 -10.09 -18.33
N THR A 305 -5.38 -9.99 -17.40
CA THR A 305 -3.94 -9.84 -17.68
C THR A 305 -3.07 -10.91 -17.00
N ALA A 306 -3.67 -11.78 -16.17
CA ALA A 306 -2.98 -12.96 -15.65
C ALA A 306 -2.70 -14.00 -16.75
N ALA A 307 -1.54 -14.64 -16.68
CA ALA A 307 -1.13 -15.69 -17.60
C ALA A 307 -1.77 -17.02 -17.20
N LEU A 308 -2.75 -17.48 -17.97
CA LEU A 308 -3.49 -18.72 -17.73
C LEU A 308 -3.02 -19.84 -18.67
N THR A 309 -3.02 -21.09 -18.19
CA THR A 309 -2.70 -22.27 -19.01
C THR A 309 -3.75 -22.53 -20.09
N GLU A 310 -5.00 -22.20 -19.79
CA GLU A 310 -6.15 -22.29 -20.69
C GLU A 310 -6.85 -20.93 -20.82
N PRO A 311 -7.48 -20.61 -21.97
CA PRO A 311 -8.28 -19.41 -22.11
C PRO A 311 -9.46 -19.40 -21.12
N ARG A 312 -9.83 -18.22 -20.62
CA ARG A 312 -11.02 -18.02 -19.78
C ARG A 312 -12.29 -18.40 -20.56
N GLN A 313 -13.26 -19.06 -19.91
CA GLN A 313 -14.47 -19.58 -20.58
C GLN A 313 -15.46 -18.49 -21.04
N ASP A 314 -15.37 -17.28 -20.48
CA ASP A 314 -16.52 -16.35 -20.47
C ASP A 314 -16.38 -15.09 -21.36
N ASP A 315 -15.33 -14.94 -22.19
CA ASP A 315 -15.19 -13.66 -22.91
C ASP A 315 -14.51 -13.70 -24.30
N GLN A 316 -15.27 -13.30 -25.33
CA GLN A 316 -14.81 -13.17 -26.71
C GLN A 316 -13.77 -12.04 -26.90
N ASP A 317 -13.74 -11.03 -26.03
CA ASP A 317 -12.79 -9.92 -26.14
C ASP A 317 -11.44 -10.22 -25.48
N CYS A 318 -11.41 -11.01 -24.41
CA CYS A 318 -10.17 -11.46 -23.77
C CYS A 318 -9.36 -12.44 -24.65
N HIS A 319 -10.03 -13.17 -25.55
CA HIS A 319 -9.39 -14.11 -26.48
C HIS A 319 -8.41 -13.45 -27.48
N ARG A 320 -8.54 -12.15 -27.76
CA ARG A 320 -7.62 -11.48 -28.72
C ARG A 320 -6.23 -11.24 -28.12
N ARG A 321 -6.13 -10.98 -26.81
CA ARG A 321 -4.84 -10.70 -26.13
C ARG A 321 -4.00 -11.97 -25.93
N THR A 322 -4.61 -13.05 -25.47
CA THR A 322 -3.92 -14.34 -25.26
C THR A 322 -3.38 -14.96 -26.56
N ARG A 323 -4.02 -14.69 -27.70
CA ARG A 323 -3.60 -15.23 -29.01
C ARG A 323 -2.50 -14.41 -29.69
N ALA A 324 -2.46 -13.10 -29.47
CA ALA A 324 -1.40 -12.23 -29.99
C ALA A 324 -0.05 -12.49 -29.31
N GLU A 325 -0.04 -12.72 -27.99
CA GLU A 325 1.18 -13.00 -27.24
C GLU A 325 1.76 -14.41 -27.50
N ARG A 326 0.91 -15.39 -27.83
CA ARG A 326 1.39 -16.74 -28.24
C ARG A 326 2.15 -16.74 -29.57
N ASN A 327 1.83 -15.81 -30.47
CA ASN A 327 2.47 -15.73 -31.79
C ASN A 327 3.70 -14.79 -31.82
N ALA A 328 4.03 -14.15 -30.69
CA ALA A 328 5.13 -13.19 -30.57
C ALA A 328 6.32 -13.70 -29.74
N ARG A 329 6.29 -14.95 -29.26
CA ARG A 329 7.47 -15.61 -28.67
C ARG A 329 8.14 -16.50 -29.72
N PRO A 330 9.46 -16.41 -29.92
CA PRO A 330 10.20 -17.28 -30.83
C PRO A 330 10.17 -18.76 -30.39
#